data_AF-A0A2V5IV83-F1
#
_entry.id   AF-A0A2V5IV83-F1
#
_cell.length_a   1.000
_cell.length_b   1.000
_cell.length_c   1.000
_cell.angle_alpha   90.00
_cell.angle_beta   90.00
_cell.angle_gamma   90.00
#
_symmetry.space_group_name_H-M   'P 1'
#
loop_
_entity.id
_entity.type
_entity.pdbx_description
1 polymer ?
#
loop_
_entity_poly.entity_id
_entity_poly.type
_entity_poly.pdbx_seq_one_letter_code
_entity_poly.pdbx_strand_id
1 'polypeptide(L)'
;MRTITNDHRDAQILDLGSGYEKGPFLVTQMGVAPNDPVPKTKMFVLRPDGRWVDFNAYACKGKPEAMDELVFPTMAEVMKTISKLSGRPQVMELPIDKEGLQAWLDRHAGGNPLQAAHAWAVEFRKRQRDKRR
;
A
#
# COMPACT_ATOMS: atom_id res chain seq x y z
N MET A 1 5.74 -15.93 11.97
CA MET A 1 5.57 -14.66 11.22
C MET A 1 6.65 -14.61 10.15
N ARG A 2 6.34 -14.21 8.92
CA ARG A 2 7.32 -14.19 7.82
C ARG A 2 7.76 -12.75 7.55
N THR A 3 9.06 -12.54 7.40
CA THR A 3 9.61 -11.27 6.89
C THR A 3 9.10 -11.04 5.47
N ILE A 4 8.83 -9.78 5.10
CA ILE A 4 8.51 -9.46 3.70
C ILE A 4 9.64 -9.90 2.77
N THR A 5 9.33 -10.04 1.48
CA THR A 5 10.26 -10.53 0.46
C THR A 5 10.11 -9.69 -0.81
N ASN A 6 11.07 -9.83 -1.72
CA ASN A 6 10.96 -9.28 -3.07
C ASN A 6 10.37 -10.31 -4.07
N ASP A 7 9.83 -11.44 -3.58
CA ASP A 7 9.16 -12.41 -4.43
C ASP A 7 7.72 -11.96 -4.70
N HIS A 8 7.40 -11.72 -5.98
CA HIS A 8 6.07 -11.36 -6.45
C HIS A 8 4.97 -12.32 -6.01
N ARG A 9 5.28 -13.60 -5.77
CA ARG A 9 4.31 -14.61 -5.30
C ARG A 9 3.83 -14.35 -3.87
N ASP A 10 4.62 -13.60 -3.10
CA ASP A 10 4.28 -13.23 -1.74
C ASP A 10 3.53 -11.89 -1.66
N ALA A 11 3.46 -11.17 -2.79
CA ALA A 11 2.76 -9.89 -2.89
C ALA A 11 1.35 -10.07 -3.47
N GLN A 12 0.44 -9.19 -3.08
CA GLN A 12 -0.90 -9.06 -3.63
C GLN A 12 -0.96 -7.81 -4.49
N ILE A 13 -1.53 -7.93 -5.70
CA ILE A 13 -1.78 -6.81 -6.59
C ILE A 13 -3.27 -6.51 -6.56
N LEU A 14 -3.62 -5.35 -6.03
CA LEU A 14 -4.99 -4.84 -5.98
C LEU A 14 -5.24 -3.97 -7.22
N ASP A 15 -6.19 -4.39 -8.05
CA ASP A 15 -6.66 -3.62 -9.20
C ASP A 15 -7.65 -2.55 -8.71
N LEU A 16 -7.27 -1.28 -8.82
CA LEU A 16 -8.08 -0.13 -8.42
C LEU A 16 -8.95 0.40 -9.57
N GLY A 17 -8.99 -0.28 -10.72
CA GLY A 17 -9.85 0.09 -11.85
C GLY A 17 -11.34 -0.01 -11.56
N SER A 18 -12.14 0.46 -12.52
CA SER A 18 -13.60 0.48 -12.44
C SER A 18 -14.23 -0.08 -13.72
N GLY A 19 -15.19 -0.99 -13.56
CA GLY A 19 -15.90 -1.60 -14.69
C GLY A 19 -14.93 -2.35 -15.62
N TYR A 20 -14.87 -1.91 -16.88
CA TYR A 20 -13.98 -2.47 -17.90
C TYR A 20 -12.58 -1.86 -17.92
N GLU A 21 -12.37 -0.73 -17.22
CA GLU A 21 -11.05 -0.10 -17.12
C GLU A 21 -10.23 -0.77 -16.02
N LYS A 22 -9.05 -1.27 -16.39
CA LYS A 22 -8.04 -1.82 -15.48
C LYS A 22 -7.14 -0.73 -14.93
N GLY A 23 -6.76 -0.85 -13.67
CA GLY A 23 -5.81 0.07 -13.03
C GLY A 23 -6.43 1.39 -12.56
N PRO A 24 -5.70 2.17 -11.75
CA PRO A 24 -4.32 1.93 -11.31
C PRO A 24 -4.22 0.77 -10.30
N PHE A 25 -3.03 0.34 -9.92
CA PHE A 25 -2.79 -0.83 -9.10
C PHE A 25 -2.09 -0.47 -7.78
N LEU A 26 -2.39 -1.19 -6.71
CA LEU A 26 -1.66 -1.14 -5.44
C LEU A 26 -1.01 -2.50 -5.19
N VAL A 27 0.25 -2.51 -4.77
CA VAL A 27 0.94 -3.77 -4.47
C VAL A 27 1.20 -3.84 -2.98
N THR A 28 0.68 -4.86 -2.32
CA THR A 28 0.74 -5.02 -0.86
C THR A 28 1.34 -6.37 -0.46
N GLN A 29 1.90 -6.44 0.74
CA GLN A 29 2.38 -7.70 1.34
C GLN A 29 2.21 -7.64 2.85
N MET A 30 1.65 -8.69 3.45
CA MET A 30 1.64 -8.85 4.91
C MET A 30 2.94 -9.49 5.36
N GLY A 31 3.60 -8.93 6.37
CA GLY A 31 4.82 -9.51 6.90
C GLY A 31 5.46 -8.68 8.01
N VAL A 32 6.69 -9.01 8.34
CA VAL A 32 7.52 -8.28 9.31
C VAL A 32 8.60 -7.50 8.56
N ALA A 33 8.94 -6.30 9.04
CA ALA A 33 10.08 -5.57 8.49
C ALA A 33 11.39 -6.34 8.76
N PRO A 34 12.34 -6.39 7.81
CA PRO A 34 13.57 -7.19 7.95
C PRO A 34 14.45 -6.86 9.16
N ASN A 35 14.37 -5.62 9.65
CA ASN A 35 15.19 -5.10 10.74
C ASN A 35 14.36 -4.66 11.97
N ASP A 36 13.09 -5.07 12.07
CA ASP A 36 12.23 -4.65 13.17
C ASP A 36 12.71 -5.28 14.49
N PRO A 37 13.11 -4.50 15.51
CA PRO A 37 13.56 -5.05 16.80
C PRO A 37 12.46 -5.81 17.53
N VAL A 38 11.18 -5.53 17.22
CA VAL A 38 10.04 -6.25 17.76
C VAL A 38 9.19 -6.77 16.59
N PRO A 39 9.32 -8.06 16.24
CA PRO A 39 8.59 -8.64 15.12
C PRO A 39 7.08 -8.44 15.26
N LYS A 40 6.52 -7.56 14.44
CA LYS A 40 5.08 -7.33 14.32
C LYS A 40 4.68 -7.47 12.88
N THR A 41 3.66 -8.29 12.63
CA THR A 41 3.06 -8.40 11.30
C THR A 41 2.34 -7.09 10.99
N LYS A 42 2.73 -6.45 9.90
CA LYS A 42 2.15 -5.22 9.37
C LYS A 42 1.85 -5.40 7.90
N MET A 43 1.08 -4.47 7.32
CA MET A 43 0.89 -4.42 5.89
C MET A 43 1.93 -3.48 5.29
N PHE A 44 2.70 -3.99 4.34
CA PHE A 44 3.63 -3.21 3.54
C PHE A 44 3.03 -2.94 2.17
N VAL A 45 3.34 -1.77 1.63
CA VAL A 45 2.98 -1.34 0.28
C VAL A 45 4.25 -1.05 -0.51
N LEU A 46 4.31 -1.57 -1.73
CA LEU A 46 5.43 -1.31 -2.64
C LEU A 46 5.19 0.03 -3.33
N ARG A 47 6.21 0.89 -3.31
CA ARG A 47 6.20 2.16 -4.02
C ARG A 47 6.71 2.00 -5.45
N PRO A 48 6.36 2.90 -6.38
CA PRO A 48 6.92 2.92 -7.74
C PRO A 48 8.44 3.04 -7.81
N ASP A 49 9.10 3.50 -6.75
CA ASP A 49 10.56 3.55 -6.65
C ASP A 49 11.22 2.22 -6.23
N GLY A 50 10.44 1.17 -6.00
CA GLY A 50 10.92 -0.16 -5.63
C GLY A 50 11.18 -0.38 -4.14
N ARG A 51 10.81 0.58 -3.27
CA ARG A 51 10.92 0.43 -1.81
C ARG A 51 9.58 0.04 -1.19
N TRP A 52 9.64 -0.78 -0.14
CA TRP A 52 8.49 -1.12 0.69
C TRP A 52 8.30 -0.08 1.79
N VAL A 53 7.06 0.21 2.13
CA VAL A 53 6.70 1.11 3.24
C VAL A 53 5.61 0.47 4.07
N ASP A 54 5.63 0.71 5.38
CA ASP A 54 4.47 0.43 6.24
C ASP A 54 3.26 1.27 5.79
N PHE A 55 2.21 0.59 5.36
CA PHE A 55 0.99 1.22 4.90
C PHE A 55 0.41 2.23 5.91
N ASN A 56 0.57 1.96 7.21
CA ASN A 56 0.08 2.84 8.27
C ASN A 56 0.75 4.22 8.27
N ALA A 57 1.99 4.33 7.80
CA ALA A 57 2.72 5.60 7.71
C ALA A 57 2.13 6.56 6.65
N TYR A 58 1.39 6.04 5.68
CA TYR A 58 0.63 6.85 4.74
C TYR A 58 -0.80 7.07 5.21
N ALA A 59 -1.44 6.04 5.78
CA ALA A 59 -2.77 6.15 6.37
C ALA A 59 -2.85 7.26 7.44
N CYS A 60 -1.85 7.37 8.31
CA CYS A 60 -1.83 8.33 9.40
C CYS A 60 -1.71 9.80 8.94
N LYS A 61 -1.24 10.04 7.71
CA LYS A 61 -1.16 11.42 7.17
C LYS A 61 -2.54 12.04 6.98
N GLY A 62 -3.61 11.23 6.98
CA GLY A 62 -4.99 11.72 6.88
C GLY A 62 -5.34 12.42 5.57
N LYS A 63 -4.42 12.44 4.61
CA LYS A 63 -4.56 13.04 3.28
C LYS A 63 -4.63 11.92 2.25
N PRO A 64 -5.80 11.65 1.64
CA PRO A 64 -5.95 10.59 0.67
C PRO A 64 -4.97 10.69 -0.50
N GLU A 65 -4.55 11.90 -0.86
CA GLU A 65 -3.60 12.21 -1.94
C GLU A 65 -2.18 11.70 -1.64
N ALA A 66 -1.80 11.57 -0.37
CA ALA A 66 -0.49 11.03 -0.03
C ALA A 66 -0.36 9.58 -0.49
N MET A 67 -1.48 8.84 -0.53
CA MET A 67 -1.51 7.45 -0.98
C MET A 67 -1.55 7.34 -2.52
N ASP A 68 -1.80 8.42 -3.24
CA ASP A 68 -1.71 8.43 -4.71
C ASP A 68 -0.25 8.22 -5.17
N GLU A 69 0.75 8.53 -4.34
CA GLU A 69 2.16 8.21 -4.60
C GLU A 69 2.46 6.71 -4.62
N LEU A 70 1.55 5.89 -4.07
CA LEU A 70 1.73 4.45 -3.90
C LEU A 70 1.16 3.66 -5.07
N VAL A 71 0.36 4.29 -5.92
CA VAL A 71 -0.33 3.58 -7.00
C VAL A 71 0.52 3.49 -8.25
N PHE A 72 0.43 2.35 -8.92
CA PHE A 72 1.00 2.11 -10.22
C PHE A 72 -0.06 2.40 -11.29
N PRO A 73 0.15 3.35 -12.21
CA PRO A 73 -0.82 3.65 -13.27
C PRO A 73 -1.21 2.41 -14.09
N THR A 74 -0.26 1.52 -14.35
CA THR A 74 -0.47 0.34 -15.20
C THR A 74 0.12 -0.95 -14.62
N MET A 75 -0.41 -2.10 -15.05
CA MET A 75 0.14 -3.42 -14.70
C MET A 75 1.57 -3.59 -15.24
N ALA A 76 1.88 -2.97 -16.39
CA ALA A 76 3.22 -2.99 -16.94
C ALA A 76 4.26 -2.36 -15.99
N GLU A 77 3.89 -1.27 -15.31
CA GLU A 77 4.77 -0.63 -14.31
C GLU A 77 4.90 -1.45 -13.04
N VAL A 78 3.84 -2.13 -12.61
CA VAL A 78 3.91 -3.10 -11.51
C VAL A 78 4.94 -4.18 -11.84
N MET A 79 4.79 -4.84 -12.99
CA MET A 79 5.68 -5.92 -13.41
C MET A 79 7.12 -5.44 -13.62
N LYS A 80 7.31 -4.24 -14.21
CA LYS A 80 8.63 -3.62 -14.38
C LYS A 80 9.30 -3.30 -13.05
N THR A 81 8.54 -2.93 -12.02
CA THR A 81 9.09 -2.61 -10.70
C THR A 81 9.45 -3.89 -9.97
N ILE A 82 8.54 -4.86 -9.96
CA ILE A 82 8.75 -6.18 -9.38
C ILE A 82 9.97 -6.89 -10.00
N SER A 83 10.14 -6.85 -11.33
CA SER A 83 11.27 -7.51 -12.00
C SER A 83 12.63 -6.92 -11.66
N LYS A 84 12.67 -5.68 -11.15
CA LYS A 84 13.88 -5.01 -10.66
C LYS A 84 14.16 -5.29 -9.19
N LEU A 85 13.17 -5.77 -8.44
CA LEU A 85 13.36 -6.14 -7.05
C LEU A 85 14.30 -7.35 -6.99
N SER A 86 15.40 -7.21 -6.28
CA SER A 86 16.40 -8.26 -6.10
C SER A 86 16.91 -8.26 -4.67
N GLY A 87 17.41 -9.41 -4.20
CA GLY A 87 17.95 -9.55 -2.86
C GLY A 87 16.94 -9.26 -1.75
N ARG A 88 17.43 -8.67 -0.65
CA ARG A 88 16.61 -8.35 0.53
C ARG A 88 15.70 -7.15 0.24
N PRO A 89 14.42 -7.18 0.67
CA PRO A 89 13.53 -6.05 0.51
C PRO A 89 14.03 -4.85 1.30
N GLN A 90 13.98 -3.69 0.66
CA GLN A 90 14.31 -2.42 1.29
C GLN A 90 13.03 -1.80 1.85
N VAL A 91 12.97 -1.67 3.17
CA VAL A 91 11.89 -0.96 3.87
C VAL A 91 12.32 0.47 4.11
N MET A 92 11.56 1.43 3.60
CA MET A 92 11.70 2.83 3.95
C MET A 92 10.90 3.09 5.22
N GLU A 93 11.62 3.48 6.27
CA GLU A 93 11.01 3.87 7.54
C GLU A 93 10.43 5.27 7.42
N LEU A 94 9.14 5.39 7.69
CA LEU A 94 8.42 6.65 7.73
C LEU A 94 7.77 6.81 9.11
N PRO A 95 7.66 8.06 9.60
CA PRO A 95 7.03 8.30 10.89
C PRO A 95 5.56 7.87 10.83
N ILE A 96 5.14 7.16 11.87
CA ILE A 96 3.74 6.79 12.08
C ILE A 96 3.22 7.67 13.19
N ASP A 97 2.35 8.62 12.83
CA ASP A 97 1.59 9.37 13.81
C ASP A 97 0.47 8.48 14.37
N LYS A 98 0.52 8.19 15.66
CA LYS A 98 -0.44 7.30 16.32
C LYS A 98 -1.84 7.90 16.35
N GLU A 99 -1.95 9.23 16.54
CA GLU A 99 -3.24 9.92 16.60
C GLU A 99 -3.88 9.94 15.20
N GLY A 100 -3.12 10.34 14.19
CA GLY A 100 -3.56 10.30 12.80
C GLY A 100 -3.92 8.89 12.33
N LEU A 101 -3.16 7.86 12.76
CA LEU A 101 -3.47 6.47 12.45
C LEU A 101 -4.78 6.03 13.11
N GLN A 102 -4.97 6.32 14.40
CA GLN A 102 -6.19 5.97 15.12
C GLN A 102 -7.41 6.64 14.47
N ALA A 103 -7.34 7.94 14.20
CA ALA A 103 -8.39 8.68 13.52
C ALA A 103 -8.70 8.12 12.12
N TRP A 104 -7.68 7.63 11.41
CA TRP A 104 -7.89 6.98 10.12
C TRP A 104 -8.55 5.60 10.26
N LEU A 105 -8.14 4.78 11.22
CA LEU A 105 -8.73 3.47 11.49
C LEU A 105 -10.19 3.57 11.92
N ASP A 106 -10.51 4.56 12.75
CA ASP A 106 -11.87 4.85 13.21
C ASP A 106 -12.80 5.23 12.04
N ARG A 107 -12.27 5.93 11.02
CA ARG A 107 -13.01 6.30 9.80
C ARG A 107 -13.22 5.15 8.82
N HIS A 108 -12.28 4.18 8.74
CA HIS A 108 -12.19 3.31 7.56
C HIS A 108 -12.32 1.80 7.77
N ALA A 109 -12.25 1.25 9.00
CA ALA A 109 -12.77 -0.10 9.38
C ALA A 109 -12.05 -0.75 10.58
N GLY A 110 -12.30 -0.30 11.81
CA GLY A 110 -12.22 -1.15 13.01
C GLY A 110 -10.89 -1.88 13.30
N GLY A 111 -9.76 -1.45 12.72
CA GLY A 111 -8.41 -1.94 13.06
C GLY A 111 -7.72 -2.88 12.07
N ASN A 112 -8.32 -3.28 10.94
CA ASN A 112 -7.65 -4.15 9.95
C ASN A 112 -7.03 -3.34 8.79
N PRO A 113 -5.68 -3.31 8.66
CA PRO A 113 -5.02 -2.54 7.60
C PRO A 113 -5.44 -2.93 6.18
N LEU A 114 -5.65 -4.22 5.88
CA LEU A 114 -6.04 -4.69 4.55
C LEU A 114 -7.45 -4.24 4.19
N GLN A 115 -8.39 -4.33 5.13
CA GLN A 115 -9.74 -3.79 4.93
C GLN A 115 -9.70 -2.29 4.69
N ALA A 116 -8.85 -1.61 5.44
CA ALA A 116 -8.75 -0.17 5.35
C ALA A 116 -8.04 0.29 4.05
N ALA A 117 -7.09 -0.48 3.49
CA ALA A 117 -6.58 -0.29 2.13
C ALA A 117 -7.65 -0.50 1.06
N HIS A 118 -8.49 -1.54 1.20
CA HIS A 118 -9.63 -1.74 0.30
C HIS A 118 -10.64 -0.59 0.39
N ALA A 119 -10.95 -0.11 1.60
CA ALA A 119 -11.84 1.03 1.79
C ALA A 119 -11.26 2.31 1.16
N TRP A 120 -9.98 2.59 1.39
CA TRP A 120 -9.30 3.70 0.73
C TRP A 120 -9.33 3.56 -0.80
N ALA A 121 -9.09 2.36 -1.34
CA ALA A 121 -9.16 2.08 -2.78
C ALA A 121 -10.55 2.38 -3.37
N VAL A 122 -11.62 2.05 -2.65
CA VAL A 122 -13.00 2.40 -3.05
C VAL A 122 -13.19 3.91 -3.09
N GLU A 123 -12.72 4.65 -2.09
CA GLU A 123 -12.83 6.11 -2.08
C GLU A 123 -11.94 6.78 -3.14
N PHE A 124 -10.76 6.22 -3.41
CA PHE A 124 -9.88 6.66 -4.50
C PHE A 124 -10.61 6.60 -5.85
N ARG A 125 -11.30 5.50 -6.13
CA ARG A 125 -12.10 5.35 -7.37
C ARG A 125 -13.18 6.42 -7.50
N LYS A 126 -13.90 6.72 -6.41
CA LYS A 126 -14.93 7.78 -6.40
C LYS A 126 -14.32 9.13 -6.78
N ARG A 127 -13.21 9.51 -6.12
CA ARG A 127 -12.50 10.78 -6.41
C ARG A 127 -12.03 10.88 -7.86
N GLN A 128 -11.49 9.79 -8.42
CA GLN A 128 -11.04 9.77 -9.82
C GLN A 128 -12.20 9.92 -10.81
N ARG A 129 -13.37 9.35 -10.50
CA ARG A 129 -14.57 9.53 -11.32
C ARG A 129 -15.07 10.96 -11.31
N ASP A 130 -15.08 11.60 -10.15
CA ASP A 130 -15.57 12.98 -10.00
C ASP A 130 -14.66 13.99 -10.69
N LYS A 131 -13.33 13.76 -10.68
CA LYS A 131 -12.36 14.59 -11.44
C LYS A 131 -12.51 14.50 -12.97
N ARG A 132 -13.15 13.45 -13.48
CA ARG A 132 -13.35 13.22 -14.92
C ARG A 132 -14.69 13.77 -15.46
N ARG A 133 -15.55 14.33 -14.60
CA ARG A 133 -16.81 14.96 -14.96
C ARG A 133 -16.68 16.48 -14.98
#